data_AF-A0A7S0Y471-F1
#
_entry.id   AF-A0A7S0Y471-F1
#
_cell.length_a   1.000
_cell.length_b   1.000
_cell.length_c   1.000
_cell.angle_alpha   90.00
_cell.angle_beta   90.00
_cell.angle_gamma   90.00
#
_symmetry.space_group_name_H-M   'P 1'
#
loop_
_entity.id
_entity.type
_entity.pdbx_description
1 polymer ?
#
loop_
_entity_poly.entity_id
_entity_poly.type
_entity_poly.pdbx_seq_one_letter_code
_entity_poly.pdbx_strand_id
1 'polypeptide(L)'
;SGECRVQGCSTRQFQRRMSRPGKLHAKQTQDGLLDAIGYQTVPRMVDPSRMVKSLDQLYASAAAVNAVVLDHLKRWALKSRGMFPCDSGSGDGRVVYRYWKDVEGSPSERLVRWSCLKKHSRAMEKMTRSLSDDPSRLLDLCRHAIVLDSP
;
A
#
# COMPACT_ATOMS: atom_id res chain seq x y z
N SER A 1 -2.64 -5.35 35.50
CA SER A 1 -3.21 -3.99 35.50
C SER A 1 -2.57 -3.18 34.39
N GLY A 2 -3.37 -2.71 33.44
CA GLY A 2 -2.90 -1.94 32.28
C GLY A 2 -3.87 -2.03 31.10
N GLU A 3 -5.14 -1.66 31.31
CA GLU A 3 -6.14 -1.55 30.25
C GLU A 3 -5.92 -0.25 29.48
N CYS A 4 -5.59 -0.32 28.19
CA CYS A 4 -5.72 0.81 27.27
C CYS A 4 -7.00 0.65 26.45
N ARG A 5 -8.07 1.31 26.91
CA ARG A 5 -9.27 1.60 26.11
C ARG A 5 -8.93 2.69 25.09
N VAL A 6 -9.35 2.51 23.84
CA VAL A 6 -9.51 3.64 22.92
C VAL A 6 -10.90 3.57 22.29
N GLN A 7 -11.71 4.58 22.65
CA GLN A 7 -13.04 4.86 22.14
C GLN A 7 -12.98 5.53 20.75
N GLY A 8 -14.10 5.41 20.04
CA GLY A 8 -14.52 6.04 18.78
C GLY A 8 -13.68 7.16 18.17
N CYS A 9 -13.34 6.99 16.89
CA CYS A 9 -12.74 8.04 16.07
C CYS A 9 -13.85 8.89 15.41
N SER A 10 -14.12 10.05 16.00
CA SER A 10 -14.98 11.12 15.49
C SER A 10 -14.16 12.10 14.66
N THR A 11 -14.65 12.39 13.46
CA THR A 11 -14.08 13.32 12.48
C THR A 11 -14.15 14.75 12.99
N ARG A 12 -13.03 15.36 13.39
CA ARG A 12 -12.92 16.83 13.50
C ARG A 12 -11.60 17.35 12.93
N GLN A 13 -11.79 18.40 12.14
CA GLN A 13 -10.82 19.23 11.45
C GLN A 13 -9.75 19.77 12.42
N PHE A 14 -8.50 19.78 11.96
CA PHE A 14 -7.47 20.62 12.55
C PHE A 14 -6.59 21.21 11.44
N GLN A 15 -7.00 22.37 10.95
CA GLN A 15 -6.13 23.29 10.21
C GLN A 15 -5.18 23.94 11.21
N ARG A 16 -3.86 23.75 11.01
CA ARG A 16 -2.85 24.68 11.55
C ARG A 16 -1.79 24.97 10.48
N ARG A 17 -1.75 26.24 10.07
CA ARG A 17 -0.59 26.89 9.45
C ARG A 17 0.60 26.77 10.40
N MET A 18 1.76 26.35 9.90
CA MET A 18 3.06 26.72 10.48
C MET A 18 4.08 26.93 9.35
N SER A 19 4.83 28.00 9.53
CA SER A 19 5.82 28.59 8.63
C SER A 19 6.99 27.67 8.30
N ARG A 20 7.59 27.90 7.13
CA ARG A 20 8.88 27.34 6.71
C ARG A 20 9.98 27.71 7.71
N PRO A 21 10.96 26.82 7.91
CA PRO A 21 12.32 27.22 7.56
C PRO A 21 13.16 26.11 6.90
N GLY A 22 14.19 26.54 6.16
CA GLY A 22 15.49 25.87 6.11
C GLY A 22 15.63 24.62 5.23
N LYS A 23 16.20 24.80 4.04
CA LYS A 23 16.84 23.73 3.27
C LYS A 23 18.02 23.15 4.07
N LEU A 24 18.03 21.84 4.31
CA LEU A 24 19.25 21.07 4.56
C LEU A 24 19.16 19.75 3.78
N HIS A 25 20.26 19.43 3.12
CA HIS A 25 20.42 18.31 2.20
C HIS A 25 20.17 16.95 2.84
N ALA A 26 19.14 16.24 2.38
CA ALA A 26 18.98 14.80 2.55
C ALA A 26 18.73 14.18 1.17
N LYS A 27 19.79 14.01 0.37
CA LYS A 27 19.72 13.38 -0.96
C LYS A 27 20.44 12.03 -1.05
N GLN A 28 20.98 11.50 0.05
CA GLN A 28 21.89 10.34 -0.02
C GLN A 28 21.38 9.03 0.61
N THR A 29 20.13 8.95 1.07
CA THR A 29 19.64 7.75 1.80
C THR A 29 18.55 6.96 1.06
N GLN A 30 17.98 7.49 -0.03
CA GLN A 30 16.90 6.78 -0.75
C GLN A 30 17.42 5.73 -1.73
N ASP A 31 18.57 5.98 -2.36
CA ASP A 31 19.07 5.11 -3.44
C ASP A 31 19.48 3.72 -2.93
N GLY A 32 20.14 3.66 -1.76
CA GLY A 32 20.54 2.38 -1.15
C GLY A 32 19.37 1.50 -0.70
N LEU A 33 18.23 2.10 -0.34
CA LEU A 33 17.01 1.34 -0.01
C LEU A 33 16.40 0.72 -1.26
N LEU A 34 16.33 1.48 -2.36
CA LEU A 34 15.76 1.04 -3.63
C LEU A 34 16.58 -0.08 -4.27
N ASP A 35 17.91 -0.01 -4.17
CA ASP A 35 18.81 -1.07 -4.63
C ASP A 35 18.73 -2.33 -3.77
N ALA A 36 18.68 -2.20 -2.43
CA ALA A 36 18.56 -3.33 -1.51
C ALA A 36 17.27 -4.15 -1.73
N ILE A 37 16.20 -3.49 -2.17
CA ILE A 37 14.91 -4.13 -2.49
C ILE A 37 14.81 -4.60 -3.95
N GLY A 38 15.83 -4.35 -4.79
CA GLY A 38 15.86 -4.77 -6.20
C GLY A 38 14.82 -4.06 -7.06
N TYR A 39 14.55 -2.78 -6.79
CA TYR A 39 13.56 -2.00 -7.52
C TYR A 39 14.08 -1.62 -8.92
N GLN A 40 13.56 -2.26 -9.97
CA GLN A 40 13.80 -1.79 -11.34
C GLN A 40 12.79 -0.71 -11.71
N THR A 41 13.28 0.48 -12.06
CA THR A 41 12.45 1.54 -12.65
C THR A 41 11.96 1.07 -14.03
N VAL A 42 10.65 0.88 -14.17
CA VAL A 42 10.05 0.65 -15.49
C VAL A 42 10.14 1.94 -16.34
N PRO A 43 10.56 1.87 -17.61
CA PRO A 43 10.59 3.04 -18.49
C PRO A 43 9.22 3.71 -18.57
N ARG A 44 9.15 5.03 -18.38
CA ARG A 44 7.93 5.85 -18.53
C ARG A 44 7.44 6.01 -19.98
N MET A 45 8.03 5.30 -20.93
CA MET A 45 7.56 5.31 -22.31
C MET A 45 6.27 4.48 -22.39
N VAL A 46 5.15 5.19 -22.31
CA VAL A 46 3.83 4.61 -22.53
C VAL A 46 3.76 4.26 -24.02
N ASP A 47 3.97 2.99 -24.34
CA ASP A 47 3.66 2.46 -25.66
C ASP A 47 2.18 2.82 -25.97
N PRO A 48 1.89 3.54 -27.08
CA PRO A 48 0.52 3.90 -27.45
C PRO A 48 -0.39 2.67 -27.59
N SER A 49 0.16 1.50 -27.91
CA SER A 49 -0.58 0.24 -27.96
C SER A 49 -1.03 -0.28 -26.58
N ARG A 50 -0.41 0.23 -25.50
CA ARG A 50 -0.73 -0.06 -24.10
C ARG A 50 -1.58 1.02 -23.42
N MET A 51 -2.10 1.98 -24.18
CA MET A 51 -3.05 2.94 -23.63
C MET A 51 -4.26 2.22 -23.05
N VAL A 52 -4.55 2.53 -21.79
CA VAL A 52 -5.74 2.05 -21.08
C VAL A 52 -6.94 2.76 -21.67
N LYS A 53 -7.80 2.03 -22.40
CA LYS A 53 -8.95 2.60 -23.10
C LYS A 53 -10.21 2.60 -22.25
N SER A 54 -10.29 1.72 -21.26
CA SER A 54 -11.43 1.60 -20.36
C SER A 54 -11.00 1.26 -18.93
N LEU A 55 -11.89 1.57 -17.98
CA LEU A 55 -11.69 1.22 -16.57
C LEU A 55 -11.66 -0.31 -16.39
N ASP A 56 -12.48 -1.06 -17.12
CA ASP A 56 -12.50 -2.52 -17.05
C ASP A 56 -11.17 -3.14 -17.47
N GLN A 57 -10.55 -2.64 -18.55
CA GLN A 57 -9.23 -3.07 -18.98
C GLN A 57 -8.19 -2.84 -17.87
N LEU A 58 -8.27 -1.69 -17.19
CA LEU A 58 -7.41 -1.39 -16.06
C LEU A 58 -7.63 -2.37 -14.90
N TYR A 59 -8.89 -2.68 -14.55
CA TYR A 59 -9.21 -3.64 -13.51
C TYR A 59 -8.70 -5.05 -13.82
N ALA A 60 -8.86 -5.52 -15.06
CA ALA A 60 -8.33 -6.79 -15.50
C ALA A 60 -6.79 -6.85 -15.35
N SER A 61 -6.10 -5.80 -15.80
CA SER A 61 -4.65 -5.71 -15.66
C SER A 61 -4.19 -5.64 -14.20
N ALA A 62 -4.91 -4.89 -13.36
CA ALA A 62 -4.59 -4.74 -11.95
C ALA A 62 -4.82 -6.04 -11.18
N ALA A 63 -5.83 -6.83 -11.54
CA ALA A 63 -6.05 -8.15 -10.94
C ALA A 63 -4.86 -9.09 -11.24
N ALA A 64 -4.36 -9.10 -12.48
CA ALA A 64 -3.19 -9.88 -12.85
C ALA A 64 -1.92 -9.39 -12.15
N VAL A 65 -1.70 -8.07 -12.10
CA VAL A 65 -0.54 -7.45 -11.46
C VAL A 65 -0.56 -7.59 -9.94
N ASN A 66 -1.74 -7.68 -9.30
CA ASN A 66 -1.86 -7.78 -7.85
C ASN A 66 -1.10 -8.99 -7.29
N ALA A 67 -1.14 -10.14 -7.97
CA ALA A 67 -0.40 -11.33 -7.55
C ALA A 67 1.12 -11.09 -7.59
N VAL A 68 1.61 -10.44 -8.64
CA VAL A 68 3.03 -10.10 -8.80
C VAL A 68 3.47 -9.10 -7.72
N VAL A 69 2.67 -8.06 -7.49
CA VAL A 69 2.93 -7.06 -6.45
C VAL A 69 3.00 -7.70 -5.07
N LEU A 70 2.10 -8.62 -4.75
CA LEU A 70 2.11 -9.35 -3.48
C LEU A 70 3.40 -10.16 -3.28
N ASP A 71 3.88 -10.84 -4.31
CA ASP A 71 5.15 -11.57 -4.25
C ASP A 71 6.35 -10.65 -3.95
N HIS A 72 6.43 -9.50 -4.64
CA HIS A 72 7.44 -8.49 -4.36
C HIS A 72 7.31 -7.93 -2.93
N LEU A 73 6.08 -7.68 -2.48
CA LEU A 73 5.80 -7.15 -1.15
C LEU A 73 6.27 -8.11 -0.05
N LYS A 74 6.02 -9.41 -0.20
CA LYS A 74 6.50 -10.47 0.71
C LYS A 74 8.03 -10.46 0.79
N ARG A 75 8.70 -10.45 -0.37
CA ARG A 75 10.17 -10.37 -0.45
C ARG A 75 10.73 -9.11 0.21
N TRP A 76 10.08 -7.95 0.02
CA TRP A 76 10.48 -6.71 0.67
C TRP A 76 10.28 -6.78 2.18
N ALA A 77 9.15 -7.33 2.65
CA ALA A 77 8.89 -7.50 4.07
C ALA A 77 9.90 -8.45 4.76
N LEU A 78 10.35 -9.52 4.09
CA LEU A 78 11.44 -10.36 4.61
C LEU A 78 12.72 -9.55 4.84
N LYS A 79 13.11 -8.75 3.85
CA LYS A 79 14.35 -7.97 3.89
C LYS A 79 14.31 -6.85 4.93
N SER A 80 13.15 -6.21 5.10
CA SER A 80 12.99 -5.02 5.94
C SER A 80 12.48 -5.31 7.35
N ARG A 81 12.32 -6.58 7.74
CA ARG A 81 11.59 -6.99 8.97
C ARG A 81 10.18 -6.36 9.01
N GLY A 82 9.50 -6.39 7.87
CA GLY A 82 8.17 -5.83 7.70
C GLY A 82 7.07 -6.71 8.30
N MET A 83 6.00 -6.04 8.71
CA MET A 83 4.82 -6.64 9.30
C MET A 83 3.58 -6.45 8.42
N PHE A 84 2.67 -7.41 8.51
CA PHE A 84 1.35 -7.35 7.89
C PHE A 84 0.23 -7.47 8.93
N PRO A 85 -0.93 -6.82 8.69
CA PRO A 85 -2.10 -7.00 9.52
C PRO A 85 -2.62 -8.43 9.38
N CYS A 86 -2.81 -9.10 10.51
CA CYS A 86 -3.39 -10.43 10.61
C CYS A 86 -4.66 -10.39 11.46
N ASP A 87 -5.64 -11.23 11.16
CA ASP A 87 -6.74 -11.48 12.07
C ASP A 87 -6.24 -12.19 13.35
N SER A 88 -6.76 -11.75 14.50
CA SER A 88 -6.42 -12.27 15.83
C SER A 88 -6.73 -13.77 16.00
N GLY A 89 -7.64 -14.32 15.19
CA GLY A 89 -8.14 -15.69 15.30
C GLY A 89 -9.16 -15.90 16.43
N SER A 90 -9.38 -14.89 17.28
CA SER A 90 -10.33 -14.94 18.41
C SER A 90 -11.78 -14.61 18.02
N GLY A 91 -12.04 -14.31 16.74
CA GLY A 91 -13.38 -13.94 16.25
C GLY A 91 -13.86 -12.54 16.68
N ASP A 92 -13.05 -11.80 17.46
CA ASP A 92 -13.34 -10.45 17.96
C ASP A 92 -13.08 -9.33 16.94
N GLY A 93 -12.62 -9.69 15.73
CA GLY A 93 -12.29 -8.75 14.66
C GLY A 93 -11.05 -7.89 14.92
N ARG A 94 -10.26 -8.19 15.95
CA ARG A 94 -9.02 -7.44 16.23
C ARG A 94 -7.95 -7.77 15.20
N VAL A 95 -7.23 -6.73 14.80
CA VAL A 95 -6.08 -6.83 13.89
C VAL A 95 -4.79 -6.79 14.71
N VAL A 96 -3.93 -7.78 14.50
CA VAL A 96 -2.60 -7.87 15.10
C VAL A 96 -1.57 -7.81 13.98
N TYR A 97 -0.53 -7.00 14.14
CA TYR A 97 0.57 -6.96 13.18
C TYR A 97 1.58 -8.04 13.52
N ARG A 98 1.98 -8.83 12.52
CA ARG A 98 2.98 -9.90 12.68
C ARG A 98 4.06 -9.75 11.63
N TYR A 99 5.31 -10.00 12.01
CA TYR A 99 6.41 -9.99 11.07
C TYR A 99 6.20 -11.08 10.01
N TRP A 100 6.46 -10.73 8.76
CA TRP A 100 6.28 -11.65 7.66
C TRP A 100 7.14 -12.92 7.81
N LYS A 101 8.36 -12.78 8.35
CA LYS A 101 9.27 -13.91 8.63
C LYS A 101 8.66 -14.97 9.56
N ASP A 102 7.80 -14.57 10.49
CA ASP A 102 7.17 -15.50 11.45
C ASP A 102 5.86 -16.09 10.90
N VAL A 103 5.37 -15.56 9.78
CA VAL A 103 4.08 -15.89 9.19
C VAL A 103 4.24 -16.74 7.93
N GLU A 104 5.24 -16.48 7.11
CA GLU A 104 5.50 -17.19 5.85
C GLU A 104 5.63 -18.70 6.06
N GLY A 105 4.82 -19.49 5.34
CA GLY A 105 4.82 -20.95 5.45
C GLY A 105 4.15 -21.51 6.72
N SER A 106 3.67 -20.64 7.62
CA SER A 106 2.91 -21.03 8.81
C SER A 106 1.40 -21.10 8.51
N PRO A 107 0.61 -21.80 9.34
CA PRO A 107 -0.86 -21.74 9.25
C PRO A 107 -1.42 -20.32 9.40
N SER A 108 -0.69 -19.41 10.06
CA SER A 108 -1.08 -18.02 10.25
C SER A 108 -1.01 -17.19 8.97
N GLU A 109 -0.37 -17.68 7.89
CA GLU A 109 -0.34 -16.96 6.60
C GLU A 109 -1.76 -16.72 6.05
N ARG A 110 -2.70 -17.62 6.35
CA ARG A 110 -4.11 -17.50 5.95
C ARG A 110 -4.85 -16.38 6.68
N LEU A 111 -4.32 -15.91 7.80
CA LEU A 111 -4.91 -14.83 8.60
C LEU A 111 -4.44 -13.45 8.12
N VAL A 112 -3.51 -13.38 7.16
CA VAL A 112 -3.00 -12.11 6.65
C VAL A 112 -4.07 -11.39 5.83
N ARG A 113 -4.32 -10.14 6.19
CA ARG A 113 -5.28 -9.26 5.53
C ARG A 113 -4.63 -8.52 4.37
N TRP A 114 -4.75 -9.10 3.18
CA TRP A 114 -4.34 -8.43 1.96
C TRP A 114 -5.32 -7.33 1.57
N SER A 115 -4.80 -6.23 1.03
CA SER A 115 -5.63 -5.16 0.48
C SER A 115 -6.33 -5.66 -0.78
N CYS A 116 -7.66 -5.51 -0.83
CA CYS A 116 -8.39 -5.73 -2.07
C CYS A 116 -8.12 -4.59 -3.07
N LEU A 117 -8.37 -4.85 -4.35
CA LEU A 117 -8.43 -3.80 -5.36
C LEU A 117 -9.44 -2.72 -4.94
N LYS A 118 -9.15 -1.47 -5.32
CA LYS A 118 -10.08 -0.35 -5.10
C LYS A 118 -11.45 -0.71 -5.66
N LYS A 119 -12.52 -0.45 -4.92
CA LYS A 119 -13.90 -0.66 -5.39
C LYS A 119 -14.22 0.19 -6.62
N HIS A 120 -14.97 -0.38 -7.57
CA HIS A 120 -15.34 0.27 -8.82
C HIS A 120 -15.97 1.66 -8.62
N SER A 121 -16.95 1.77 -7.71
CA SER A 121 -17.59 3.06 -7.38
C SER A 121 -16.61 4.13 -6.90
N ARG A 122 -15.64 3.76 -6.06
CA ARG A 122 -14.60 4.67 -5.57
C ARG A 122 -13.57 5.03 -6.64
N ALA A 123 -13.30 4.12 -7.57
CA ALA A 123 -12.45 4.40 -8.72
C ALA A 123 -13.10 5.43 -9.64
N MET A 124 -14.37 5.23 -9.98
CA MET A 124 -15.14 6.19 -10.78
C MET A 124 -15.20 7.57 -10.10
N GLU A 125 -15.56 7.63 -8.81
CA GLU A 125 -15.61 8.89 -8.05
C GLU A 125 -14.27 9.64 -8.06
N LYS A 126 -13.16 8.91 -7.94
CA LYS A 126 -11.81 9.52 -7.98
C LYS A 126 -11.47 10.00 -9.38
N MET A 127 -11.87 9.25 -10.40
CA MET A 127 -11.59 9.56 -11.79
C MET A 127 -12.28 10.86 -12.22
N THR A 128 -13.57 10.97 -11.94
CA THR A 128 -14.38 12.15 -12.26
C THR A 128 -13.94 13.38 -11.46
N ARG A 129 -13.59 13.22 -10.18
CA ARG A 129 -13.21 14.35 -9.33
C ARG A 129 -11.80 14.88 -9.60
N SER A 130 -10.86 14.02 -10.01
CA SER A 130 -9.43 14.36 -9.87
C SER A 130 -8.55 13.92 -11.04
N LEU A 131 -9.05 13.12 -11.98
CA LEU A 131 -8.23 12.55 -13.05
C LEU A 131 -8.74 12.89 -14.46
N SER A 132 -9.67 13.84 -14.59
CA SER A 132 -10.19 14.32 -15.88
C SER A 132 -10.76 13.19 -16.75
N ASP A 133 -11.44 12.23 -16.10
CA ASP A 133 -12.03 11.04 -16.76
C ASP A 133 -11.05 10.13 -17.51
N ASP A 134 -9.74 10.26 -17.25
CA ASP A 134 -8.71 9.41 -17.85
C ASP A 134 -8.35 8.23 -16.94
N PRO A 135 -8.71 6.98 -17.30
CA PRO A 135 -8.43 5.80 -16.49
C PRO A 135 -6.93 5.49 -16.41
N SER A 136 -6.11 5.89 -17.39
CA SER A 136 -4.66 5.62 -17.39
C SER A 136 -3.92 6.27 -16.22
N ARG A 137 -4.52 7.33 -15.63
CA ARG A 137 -3.96 8.08 -14.51
C ARG A 137 -4.31 7.48 -13.15
N LEU A 138 -5.11 6.42 -13.09
CA LEU A 138 -5.54 5.79 -11.85
C LEU A 138 -4.51 4.76 -11.36
N LEU A 139 -3.48 5.26 -10.66
CA LEU A 139 -2.32 4.45 -10.26
C LEU A 139 -2.52 3.64 -8.97
N ASP A 140 -3.55 3.94 -8.17
CA ASP A 140 -3.73 3.36 -6.84
C ASP A 140 -4.86 2.31 -6.80
N LEU A 141 -5.08 1.61 -7.92
CA LEU A 141 -6.08 0.54 -8.00
C LEU A 141 -5.66 -0.68 -7.17
N CYS A 142 -4.39 -1.07 -7.31
CA CYS A 142 -3.71 -2.07 -6.50
C CYS A 142 -2.73 -1.35 -5.59
N ARG A 143 -2.96 -1.42 -4.27
CA ARG A 143 -2.10 -0.78 -3.28
C ARG A 143 -1.96 -1.70 -2.09
N HIS A 144 -0.75 -1.83 -1.56
CA HIS A 144 -0.46 -2.56 -0.34
C HIS A 144 0.48 -1.75 0.53
N ALA A 145 0.55 -2.10 1.81
CA ALA A 145 1.43 -1.47 2.78
C ALA A 145 2.23 -2.52 3.53
N ILE A 146 3.49 -2.19 3.81
CA ILE A 146 4.35 -2.92 4.75
C ILE A 146 4.49 -2.00 5.95
N VAL A 147 4.22 -2.51 7.15
CA VAL A 147 4.44 -1.77 8.39
C VAL A 147 5.84 -2.09 8.89
N LEU A 148 6.60 -1.06 9.24
CA LEU A 148 7.94 -1.19 9.82
C LEU A 148 7.90 -0.64 11.24
N ASP A 149 8.62 -1.25 12.16
CA ASP A 149 8.83 -0.65 13.47
C ASP A 149 9.75 0.57 13.35
N SER A 150 9.49 1.57 14.20
CA SER A 150 10.43 2.67 14.36
C SER A 150 11.73 2.14 15.01
N PRO A 151 12.90 2.60 14.54
CA PRO A 151 14.19 2.23 15.14
C PRO A 151 14.32 2.65 16.60
#